data_AF-A0A7C1V971-F1
#
_entry.id   AF-A0A7C1V971-F1
#
_cell.length_a   1.000
_cell.length_b   1.000
_cell.length_c   1.000
_cell.angle_alpha   90.00
_cell.angle_beta   90.00
_cell.angle_gamma   90.00
#
_symmetry.space_group_name_H-M   'P 1'
#
loop_
_entity.id
_entity.type
_entity.pdbx_description
1 polymer ?
#
loop_
_entity_poly.entity_id
_entity_poly.type
_entity_poly.pdbx_seq_one_letter_code
_entity_poly.pdbx_strand_id
1 'polypeptide(L)'
;MMDKLLDILRTDPDYKNFTLDGQIIPLEDYLEVRPERKEEITKYVKEGRLSIGPMYVLPDEFLVSGESLIRNLMLGHQIGRRFGKVMKAGYIPDPFGHIAQLPQILQGFEIPSVLFWRGFGNEFEERKLNMEFSWSAPGKAARILAIHLIYGYGSVADIDNKNIKGEFKSALRKI
;
A
#
# COMPACT_ATOMS: atom_id res chain seq x y z
N MET A 1 -2.87 11.51 14.36
CA MET A 1 -1.83 10.80 13.57
C MET A 1 -1.17 11.71 12.55
N MET A 2 -1.93 12.30 11.61
CA MET A 2 -1.38 13.15 10.52
C MET A 2 -0.52 14.32 11.01
N ASP A 3 -0.95 15.08 12.02
CA ASP A 3 -0.13 16.18 12.59
C ASP A 3 1.28 15.71 12.98
N LYS A 4 1.37 14.58 13.68
CA LYS A 4 2.64 13.97 14.09
C LYS A 4 3.47 13.53 12.88
N LEU A 5 2.85 12.95 11.85
CA LEU A 5 3.54 12.57 10.63
C LEU A 5 4.12 13.79 9.92
N LEU A 6 3.34 14.85 9.75
CA LEU A 6 3.80 16.09 9.11
C LEU A 6 4.94 16.74 9.90
N ASP A 7 4.86 16.74 11.24
CA ASP A 7 5.96 17.20 12.08
C ASP A 7 7.23 16.37 11.88
N ILE A 8 7.14 15.05 11.85
CA ILE A 8 8.29 14.16 11.57
C ILE A 8 8.88 14.48 10.19
N LEU A 9 8.05 14.54 9.14
CA LEU A 9 8.51 14.85 7.79
C LEU A 9 9.15 16.25 7.70
N ARG A 10 8.73 17.19 8.54
CA ARG A 10 9.30 18.54 8.61
C ARG A 10 10.63 18.59 9.35
N THR A 11 10.77 17.86 10.45
CA THR A 11 11.94 17.97 11.35
C THR A 11 13.02 16.93 11.09
N ASP A 12 12.67 15.79 10.51
CA ASP A 12 13.58 14.66 10.30
C ASP A 12 13.76 14.39 8.79
N PRO A 13 14.88 14.85 8.17
CA PRO A 13 15.17 14.58 6.77
C PRO A 13 15.59 13.12 6.48
N ASP A 14 15.89 12.34 7.52
CA ASP A 14 16.23 10.92 7.39
C ASP A 14 15.00 10.02 7.37
N TYR A 15 13.85 10.52 7.82
CA TYR A 15 12.56 9.86 7.60
C TYR A 15 12.16 9.89 6.11
N LYS A 16 12.49 8.82 5.37
CA LYS A 16 12.43 8.81 3.89
C LYS A 16 11.02 8.76 3.33
N ASN A 17 10.15 7.91 3.84
CA ASN A 17 8.79 7.77 3.31
C ASN A 17 7.82 7.24 4.38
N PHE A 18 6.56 7.65 4.30
CA PHE A 18 5.44 7.01 4.96
C PHE A 18 4.41 6.55 3.93
N THR A 19 3.93 5.32 4.03
CA THR A 19 2.80 4.83 3.24
C THR A 19 1.51 5.04 4.00
N LEU A 20 0.60 5.85 3.45
CA LEU A 20 -0.70 6.13 4.04
C LEU A 20 -1.72 5.04 3.67
N ASP A 21 -1.42 3.80 4.09
CA ASP A 21 -2.31 2.64 4.09
C ASP A 21 -2.96 2.27 2.74
N GLY A 22 -2.41 2.71 1.62
CA GLY A 22 -2.95 2.33 0.31
C GLY A 22 -4.24 3.05 -0.11
N GLN A 23 -4.74 3.98 0.72
CA GLN A 23 -6.02 4.65 0.53
C GLN A 23 -5.91 6.18 0.52
N ILE A 24 -6.87 6.85 -0.10
CA ILE A 24 -6.89 8.32 -0.25
C ILE A 24 -7.79 8.97 0.79
N ILE A 25 -8.87 8.31 1.21
CA ILE A 25 -9.88 8.88 2.11
C ILE A 25 -9.31 9.55 3.38
N PRO A 26 -8.22 9.07 4.04
CA PRO A 26 -7.73 9.73 5.24
C PRO A 26 -7.19 11.15 4.99
N LEU A 27 -6.81 11.48 3.75
CA LEU A 27 -6.43 12.85 3.38
C LEU A 27 -7.64 13.77 3.31
N GLU A 28 -8.77 13.30 2.77
CA GLU A 28 -10.00 14.10 2.73
C GLU A 28 -10.53 14.33 4.14
N ASP A 29 -10.60 13.27 4.96
CA ASP A 29 -11.00 13.35 6.37
C ASP A 29 -10.13 14.35 7.16
N TYR A 30 -8.82 14.31 6.96
CA TYR A 30 -7.90 15.21 7.64
C TYR A 30 -8.05 16.68 7.17
N LEU A 31 -8.22 16.90 5.87
CA LEU A 31 -8.32 18.24 5.28
C LEU A 31 -9.70 18.88 5.46
N GLU A 32 -10.73 18.10 5.77
CA GLU A 32 -12.01 18.63 6.24
C GLU A 32 -11.82 19.40 7.56
N VAL A 33 -10.95 18.91 8.44
CA VAL A 33 -10.67 19.51 9.75
C VAL A 33 -9.53 20.54 9.68
N ARG A 34 -8.48 20.26 8.89
CA ARG A 34 -7.26 21.09 8.77
C ARG A 34 -6.95 21.45 7.32
N PRO A 35 -7.80 22.23 6.63
CA PRO A 35 -7.61 22.57 5.22
C PRO A 35 -6.29 23.31 4.95
N GLU A 36 -5.75 24.04 5.94
CA GLU A 36 -4.49 24.78 5.86
C GLU A 36 -3.25 23.90 5.66
N ARG A 37 -3.38 22.58 5.84
CA ARG A 37 -2.27 21.62 5.72
C ARG A 37 -2.13 21.03 4.31
N LYS A 38 -2.99 21.41 3.38
CA LYS A 38 -3.04 20.86 2.02
C LYS A 38 -1.74 21.05 1.24
N GLU A 39 -1.17 22.24 1.28
CA GLU A 39 0.08 22.56 0.57
C GLU A 39 1.25 21.74 1.12
N GLU A 40 1.30 21.56 2.44
CA GLU A 40 2.33 20.76 3.13
C GLU A 40 2.23 19.27 2.74
N ILE A 41 1.03 18.69 2.75
CA ILE A 41 0.79 17.32 2.26
C ILE A 41 1.21 17.17 0.79
N THR A 42 0.76 18.10 -0.05
CA THR A 42 1.05 18.11 -1.50
C THR A 42 2.56 18.13 -1.75
N LYS A 43 3.32 18.91 -0.97
CA LYS A 43 4.78 18.94 -1.02
C LYS A 43 5.36 17.55 -0.75
N TYR A 44 4.99 16.91 0.36
CA TYR A 44 5.56 15.60 0.74
C TYR A 44 5.16 14.46 -0.21
N VAL A 45 3.97 14.52 -0.81
CA VAL A 45 3.56 13.58 -1.86
C VAL A 45 4.44 13.73 -3.10
N LYS A 46 4.68 14.98 -3.55
CA LYS A 46 5.52 15.26 -4.73
C LYS A 46 7.00 14.91 -4.50
N GLU A 47 7.50 15.10 -3.29
CA GLU A 47 8.85 14.70 -2.89
C GLU A 47 9.01 13.18 -2.73
N GLY A 48 7.92 12.41 -2.80
CA GLY A 48 7.96 10.96 -2.57
C GLY A 48 8.21 10.59 -1.11
N ARG A 49 7.94 11.50 -0.17
CA ARG A 49 8.06 11.27 1.28
C ARG A 49 6.75 10.82 1.92
N LEU A 50 5.64 10.95 1.19
CA LEU A 50 4.33 10.43 1.56
C LEU A 50 3.73 9.68 0.37
N SER A 51 3.60 8.36 0.49
CA SER A 51 2.94 7.51 -0.50
C SER A 51 1.44 7.42 -0.20
N ILE A 52 0.61 7.70 -1.21
CA ILE A 52 -0.85 7.80 -1.07
C ILE A 52 -1.56 6.92 -2.09
N GLY A 53 -2.80 6.49 -1.79
CA GLY A 53 -3.58 5.62 -2.68
C GLY A 53 -2.86 4.29 -2.94
N PRO A 54 -3.18 3.54 -4.01
CA PRO A 54 -3.96 3.96 -5.17
C PRO A 54 -5.47 3.84 -5.01
N MET A 55 -5.95 3.11 -4.00
CA MET A 55 -7.37 2.94 -3.76
C MET A 55 -7.97 4.22 -3.16
N TYR A 56 -9.28 4.43 -3.32
CA TYR A 56 -9.97 5.47 -2.56
C TYR A 56 -10.15 5.05 -1.10
N VAL A 57 -10.72 3.85 -0.89
CA VAL A 57 -10.83 3.12 0.39
C VAL A 57 -10.30 1.70 0.24
N LEU A 58 -10.04 0.98 1.33
CA LEU A 58 -9.73 -0.47 1.27
C LEU A 58 -11.04 -1.30 1.32
N PRO A 59 -11.48 -1.93 0.22
CA PRO A 59 -12.74 -2.69 0.20
C PRO A 59 -12.53 -4.15 0.63
N ASP A 60 -13.62 -4.79 1.06
CA ASP A 60 -13.72 -6.24 0.98
C ASP A 60 -14.03 -6.63 -0.48
N GLU A 61 -13.11 -7.34 -1.13
CA GLU A 61 -13.16 -7.58 -2.57
C GLU A 61 -14.34 -8.47 -3.00
N PHE A 62 -14.84 -9.34 -2.13
CA PHE A 62 -15.93 -10.26 -2.46
C PHE A 62 -17.31 -9.68 -2.17
N LEU A 63 -17.40 -8.67 -1.29
CA LEU A 63 -18.68 -8.11 -0.84
C LEU A 63 -19.15 -6.90 -1.65
N VAL A 64 -18.35 -6.42 -2.61
CA VAL A 64 -18.70 -5.33 -3.51
C VAL A 64 -18.77 -5.79 -4.95
N SER A 65 -19.42 -5.01 -5.81
CA SER A 65 -19.46 -5.32 -7.25
C SER A 65 -18.08 -5.13 -7.89
N GLY A 66 -17.83 -5.83 -9.01
CA GLY A 66 -16.60 -5.61 -9.79
C GLY A 66 -16.45 -4.17 -10.29
N GLU A 67 -17.57 -3.51 -10.65
CA GLU A 67 -17.57 -2.09 -11.02
C GLU A 67 -17.18 -1.21 -9.82
N SER A 68 -17.62 -1.54 -8.61
CA SER A 68 -17.23 -0.81 -7.39
C SER A 68 -15.72 -0.83 -7.17
N LEU A 69 -15.04 -1.96 -7.43
CA LEU A 69 -13.58 -2.05 -7.34
C LEU A 69 -12.88 -1.16 -8.36
N ILE A 70 -13.38 -1.13 -9.60
CA ILE A 70 -12.85 -0.26 -10.66
C ILE A 70 -13.06 1.21 -10.26
N ARG A 71 -14.26 1.57 -9.81
CA ARG A 71 -14.58 2.94 -9.36
C ARG A 71 -13.73 3.38 -8.17
N ASN A 72 -13.44 2.47 -7.25
CA ASN A 72 -12.58 2.73 -6.10
C ASN A 72 -11.17 3.17 -6.54
N LEU A 73 -10.58 2.47 -7.52
CA LEU A 73 -9.29 2.86 -8.11
C LEU A 73 -9.38 4.14 -8.93
N MET A 74 -10.45 4.32 -9.73
CA MET A 74 -10.67 5.55 -10.50
C MET A 74 -10.72 6.78 -9.58
N LEU A 75 -11.49 6.69 -8.49
CA LEU A 75 -11.62 7.76 -7.50
C LEU A 75 -10.29 8.03 -6.79
N GLY A 76 -9.60 6.98 -6.35
CA GLY A 76 -8.29 7.12 -5.72
C GLY A 76 -7.28 7.85 -6.62
N HIS A 77 -7.22 7.48 -7.90
CA HIS A 77 -6.38 8.16 -8.89
C HIS A 77 -6.84 9.60 -9.16
N GLN A 78 -8.14 9.84 -9.29
CA GLN A 78 -8.69 11.18 -9.58
C GLN A 78 -8.42 12.16 -8.43
N ILE A 79 -8.65 11.75 -7.19
CA ILE A 79 -8.45 12.59 -6.01
C ILE A 79 -6.95 12.73 -5.71
N GLY A 80 -6.19 11.64 -5.80
CA GLY A 80 -4.73 11.64 -5.58
C GLY A 80 -3.97 12.61 -6.50
N ARG A 81 -4.46 12.83 -7.73
CA ARG A 81 -3.90 13.84 -8.67
C ARG A 81 -3.88 15.27 -8.12
N ARG A 82 -4.73 15.60 -7.15
CA ARG A 82 -4.76 16.93 -6.50
C ARG A 82 -3.53 17.16 -5.62
N PHE A 83 -2.91 16.09 -5.12
CA PHE A 83 -1.71 16.13 -4.27
C PHE A 83 -0.43 15.79 -5.04
N GLY A 84 -0.53 15.01 -6.11
CA GLY A 84 0.60 14.59 -6.92
C GLY A 84 0.27 13.34 -7.71
N LYS A 85 0.93 12.23 -7.40
CA LYS A 85 0.63 10.92 -7.98
C LYS A 85 0.35 9.93 -6.86
N VAL A 86 -0.54 8.98 -7.13
CA VAL A 86 -0.71 7.82 -6.26
C VAL A 86 0.44 6.84 -6.45
N MET A 87 0.72 6.02 -5.44
CA MET A 87 1.71 4.96 -5.57
C MET A 87 1.28 3.91 -6.58
N LYS A 88 2.25 3.29 -7.26
CA LYS A 88 2.03 2.19 -8.20
C LYS A 88 2.27 0.84 -7.50
N ALA A 89 1.63 0.65 -6.35
CA ALA A 89 1.63 -0.59 -5.60
C ALA A 89 0.22 -0.80 -5.04
N GLY A 90 -0.38 -1.97 -5.29
CA GLY A 90 -1.64 -2.36 -4.68
C GLY A 90 -1.38 -2.75 -3.23
N TYR A 91 -1.44 -1.80 -2.30
CA TYR A 91 -1.36 -2.14 -0.88
C TYR A 91 -2.76 -2.52 -0.39
N ILE A 92 -2.98 -3.82 -0.25
CA ILE A 92 -4.28 -4.40 0.08
C ILE A 92 -4.04 -5.47 1.16
N PRO A 93 -3.64 -5.04 2.37
CA PRO A 93 -3.10 -5.96 3.36
C PRO A 93 -4.14 -6.93 3.88
N ASP A 94 -5.31 -6.46 4.30
CA ASP A 94 -6.19 -7.22 5.21
C ASP A 94 -7.59 -7.64 4.72
N PRO A 95 -7.97 -7.61 3.41
CA PRO A 95 -9.24 -8.21 2.99
C PRO A 95 -9.32 -9.71 3.28
N PHE A 96 -10.54 -10.22 3.47
CA PHE A 96 -10.80 -11.63 3.77
C PHE A 96 -10.78 -12.51 2.51
N GLY A 97 -9.61 -12.54 1.87
CA GLY A 97 -9.34 -13.19 0.60
C GLY A 97 -9.38 -12.19 -0.56
N HIS A 98 -8.90 -12.64 -1.72
CA HIS A 98 -8.74 -11.79 -2.89
C HIS A 98 -9.36 -12.42 -4.14
N ILE A 99 -9.94 -11.58 -5.00
CA ILE A 99 -10.54 -12.04 -6.24
C ILE A 99 -9.48 -12.48 -7.25
N ALA A 100 -9.76 -13.55 -8.01
CA ALA A 100 -8.81 -14.10 -8.98
C ALA A 100 -8.41 -13.10 -10.09
N GLN A 101 -9.29 -12.13 -10.40
CA GLN A 101 -9.06 -11.10 -11.41
C GLN A 101 -8.28 -9.87 -10.90
N LEU A 102 -7.85 -9.85 -9.63
CA LEU A 102 -7.11 -8.73 -9.07
C LEU A 102 -5.87 -8.33 -9.92
N PRO A 103 -5.05 -9.27 -10.45
CA PRO A 103 -3.97 -8.92 -11.37
C PRO A 103 -4.44 -8.16 -12.62
N GLN A 104 -5.58 -8.53 -13.19
CA GLN A 104 -6.15 -7.89 -14.37
C GLN A 104 -6.62 -6.47 -14.06
N ILE A 105 -7.29 -6.29 -12.94
CA ILE A 105 -7.78 -4.98 -12.49
C ILE A 105 -6.59 -4.05 -12.22
N LEU A 106 -5.63 -4.47 -11.38
CA LEU A 106 -4.47 -3.64 -11.02
C LEU A 106 -3.62 -3.26 -12.24
N GLN A 107 -3.38 -4.21 -13.15
CA GLN A 107 -2.64 -3.91 -14.38
C GLN A 107 -3.36 -2.89 -15.27
N GLY A 108 -4.71 -2.89 -15.30
CA GLY A 108 -5.50 -1.88 -16.00
C GLY A 108 -5.31 -0.44 -15.48
N PHE A 109 -4.82 -0.28 -14.26
CA PHE A 109 -4.43 1.00 -13.66
C PHE A 109 -2.90 1.23 -13.64
N GLU A 110 -2.17 0.41 -14.40
CA GLU A 110 -0.70 0.39 -14.48
C GLU A 110 -0.05 0.16 -13.10
N ILE A 111 -0.69 -0.65 -12.26
CA ILE A 111 -0.16 -1.06 -10.96
C ILE A 111 0.48 -2.44 -11.12
N PRO A 112 1.82 -2.54 -11.15
CA PRO A 112 2.54 -3.77 -11.48
C PRO A 112 2.71 -4.74 -10.31
N SER A 113 2.33 -4.35 -9.09
CA SER A 113 2.53 -5.16 -7.90
C SER A 113 1.38 -5.03 -6.89
N VAL A 114 1.24 -6.04 -6.04
CA VAL A 114 0.32 -6.07 -4.91
C VAL A 114 1.02 -6.58 -3.66
N LEU A 115 0.74 -5.98 -2.52
CA LEU A 115 1.16 -6.41 -1.19
C LEU A 115 -0.09 -6.81 -0.40
N PHE A 116 -0.09 -8.01 0.15
CA PHE A 116 -1.23 -8.54 0.89
C PHE A 116 -0.83 -9.55 1.97
N TRP A 117 -1.68 -9.74 2.97
CA TRP A 117 -1.43 -10.66 4.08
C TRP A 117 -2.26 -11.95 3.98
N ARG A 118 -3.53 -11.87 3.61
CA ARG A 118 -4.46 -13.00 3.64
C ARG A 118 -4.59 -13.71 2.30
N GLY A 119 -5.17 -14.91 2.31
CA GLY A 119 -5.56 -15.62 1.09
C GLY A 119 -4.76 -16.88 0.78
N PHE A 120 -3.72 -17.18 1.57
CA PHE A 120 -3.03 -18.47 1.49
C PHE A 120 -3.56 -19.46 2.51
N GLY A 121 -3.91 -20.66 2.03
CA GLY A 121 -4.01 -21.88 2.83
C GLY A 121 -2.74 -22.71 2.68
N ASN A 122 -2.90 -24.04 2.64
CA ASN A 122 -1.77 -24.97 2.46
C ASN A 122 -1.03 -24.78 1.12
N GLU A 123 -1.64 -24.11 0.14
CA GLU A 123 -1.07 -23.88 -1.20
C GLU A 123 0.31 -23.21 -1.16
N PHE A 124 0.55 -22.32 -0.19
CA PHE A 124 1.84 -21.65 -0.06
C PHE A 124 2.99 -22.66 0.14
N GLU A 125 2.78 -23.62 1.05
CA GLU A 125 3.74 -24.69 1.36
C GLU A 125 3.77 -25.76 0.27
N GLU A 126 2.61 -26.21 -0.19
CA GLU A 126 2.48 -27.26 -1.22
C GLU A 126 3.17 -26.86 -2.53
N ARG A 127 3.07 -25.58 -2.90
CA ARG A 127 3.71 -25.02 -4.09
C ARG A 127 5.10 -24.46 -3.84
N LYS A 128 5.59 -24.50 -2.59
CA LYS A 128 6.89 -23.96 -2.17
C LYS A 128 7.08 -22.51 -2.65
N LEU A 129 6.07 -21.68 -2.44
CA LEU A 129 6.12 -20.28 -2.82
C LEU A 129 7.12 -19.52 -1.93
N ASN A 130 7.71 -18.47 -2.50
CA ASN A 130 8.46 -17.48 -1.74
C ASN A 130 7.53 -16.34 -1.32
N MET A 131 8.02 -15.43 -0.47
CA MET A 131 7.35 -14.17 -0.14
C MET A 131 6.93 -13.39 -1.40
N GLU A 132 7.75 -13.47 -2.45
CA GLU A 132 7.52 -12.82 -3.73
C GLU A 132 7.23 -13.88 -4.80
N PHE A 133 6.14 -13.70 -5.55
CA PHE A 133 5.81 -14.60 -6.65
C PHE A 133 5.01 -13.87 -7.73
N SER A 134 4.87 -14.54 -8.86
CA SER A 134 4.15 -14.01 -10.02
C SER A 134 2.70 -14.48 -9.99
N TRP A 135 1.76 -13.56 -9.76
CA TRP A 135 0.34 -13.86 -9.74
C TRP A 135 -0.28 -13.59 -11.11
N SER A 136 -0.77 -14.65 -11.75
CA SER A 136 -1.47 -14.58 -13.02
C SER A 136 -2.99 -14.63 -12.83
N ALA A 137 -3.70 -13.72 -13.47
CA ALA A 137 -5.15 -13.77 -13.57
C ALA A 137 -5.63 -14.97 -14.43
N PRO A 138 -6.87 -15.46 -14.23
CA PRO A 138 -7.49 -16.47 -15.09
C PRO A 138 -7.37 -16.14 -16.59
N GLY A 139 -7.22 -17.18 -17.41
CA GLY A 139 -7.06 -17.02 -18.86
C GLY A 139 -5.74 -16.35 -19.29
N LYS A 140 -4.77 -16.17 -18.37
CA LYS A 140 -3.52 -15.43 -18.61
C LYS A 140 -3.75 -13.98 -19.05
N ALA A 141 -4.87 -13.38 -18.63
CA ALA A 141 -5.24 -12.03 -19.02
C ALA A 141 -4.26 -10.96 -18.51
N ALA A 142 -3.62 -11.22 -17.37
CA ALA A 142 -2.69 -10.31 -16.72
C ALA A 142 -1.75 -11.07 -15.78
N ARG A 143 -0.63 -10.43 -15.45
CA ARG A 143 0.35 -10.94 -14.48
C ARG A 143 1.02 -9.79 -13.74
N ILE A 144 1.06 -9.87 -12.41
CA ILE A 144 1.69 -8.86 -11.55
C ILE A 144 2.62 -9.53 -10.53
N LEU A 145 3.49 -8.72 -9.92
CA LEU A 145 4.29 -9.15 -8.76
C LEU A 145 3.41 -9.17 -7.51
N ALA A 146 3.28 -10.31 -6.86
CA ALA A 146 2.63 -10.46 -5.57
C ALA A 146 3.70 -10.54 -4.48
N ILE A 147 3.49 -9.78 -3.40
CA ILE A 147 4.31 -9.79 -2.19
C ILE A 147 3.42 -10.18 -1.02
N HIS A 148 3.59 -11.40 -0.54
CA HIS A 148 2.85 -11.93 0.61
C HIS A 148 3.55 -11.55 1.91
N LEU A 149 2.85 -10.84 2.78
CA LEU A 149 3.37 -10.36 4.05
C LEU A 149 3.41 -11.49 5.10
N ILE A 150 4.23 -12.53 4.95
CA ILE A 150 4.22 -13.79 5.73
C ILE A 150 4.16 -13.68 7.28
N TYR A 151 4.48 -12.54 7.88
CA TYR A 151 4.38 -12.28 9.32
C TYR A 151 3.37 -11.16 9.67
N GLY A 152 2.49 -10.83 8.74
CA GLY A 152 1.56 -9.71 8.83
C GLY A 152 2.18 -8.36 8.49
N TYR A 153 1.31 -7.36 8.34
CA TYR A 153 1.67 -5.96 8.06
C TYR A 153 2.21 -5.21 9.30
N GLY A 154 2.17 -5.83 10.48
CA GLY A 154 2.74 -5.31 11.73
C GLY A 154 4.06 -5.96 12.16
N SER A 155 4.66 -6.81 11.33
CA SER A 155 5.80 -7.67 11.70
C SER A 155 7.03 -6.93 12.23
N VAL A 156 7.18 -5.64 11.90
CA VAL A 156 8.29 -4.78 12.34
C VAL A 156 7.82 -3.53 13.10
N ALA A 157 6.56 -3.49 13.54
CA ALA A 157 5.96 -2.30 14.17
C ALA A 157 6.72 -1.88 15.45
N ASP A 158 7.20 -2.87 16.22
CA ASP A 158 7.89 -2.67 17.50
C ASP A 158 9.39 -2.98 17.42
N ILE A 159 9.99 -2.88 16.23
CA ILE A 159 11.42 -3.15 16.08
C ILE A 159 12.25 -2.10 16.84
N ASP A 160 13.08 -2.57 17.79
CA ASP A 160 13.94 -1.69 18.56
C ASP A 160 15.16 -1.24 17.74
N ASN A 161 15.04 -0.05 17.14
CA ASN A 161 16.11 0.56 16.37
C ASN A 161 17.33 1.01 17.21
N LYS A 162 17.27 0.95 18.55
CA LYS A 162 18.42 1.23 19.43
C LYS A 162 19.29 0.00 19.63
N ASN A 163 18.75 -1.20 19.44
CA ASN A 163 19.45 -2.46 19.69
C ASN A 163 20.01 -3.05 18.39
N ILE A 164 21.22 -2.62 18.02
CA ILE A 164 21.89 -3.00 16.75
C ILE A 164 22.49 -4.43 16.81
N LYS A 165 22.15 -5.23 17.83
CA LYS A 165 22.60 -6.61 18.01
C LYS A 165 21.42 -7.57 17.79
N GLY A 166 21.48 -8.38 16.73
CA GLY A 166 20.46 -9.38 16.40
C GLY A 166 20.67 -10.01 15.02
N GLU A 167 19.95 -11.09 14.72
CA GLU A 167 20.07 -11.87 13.47
C GLU A 167 19.75 -11.07 12.19
N PHE A 168 18.95 -10.00 12.28
CA PHE A 168 18.53 -9.18 11.13
C PHE A 168 19.44 -7.97 10.83
N LYS A 169 20.66 -7.94 11.38
CA LYS A 169 21.64 -6.84 11.22
C LYS A 169 21.95 -6.48 9.76
N SER A 170 21.88 -7.44 8.84
CA SER A 170 22.14 -7.21 7.42
C SER A 170 21.00 -6.46 6.72
N ALA A 171 19.75 -6.63 7.17
CA ALA A 171 18.58 -5.96 6.61
C ALA A 171 18.54 -4.48 7.01
N LEU A 172 18.92 -4.16 8.25
CA LEU A 172 18.95 -2.78 8.77
C LEU A 172 20.07 -1.91 8.17
N ARG A 173 21.10 -2.49 7.54
CA ARG A 173 22.21 -1.74 6.92
C ARG A 173 21.91 -1.25 5.50
N LYS A 174 20.79 -1.66 4.91
CA LYS A 174 20.39 -1.32 3.53
C LYS A 174 19.19 -0.37 3.46
N ILE A 175 18.67 0.04 4.61
CA ILE A 175 17.72 1.16 4.76
C ILE A 175 18.56 2.39 5.12
#